data_AF-H6UNR3-F1
#
_entry.id   AF-H6UNR3-F1
#
_cell.length_a   1.000
_cell.length_b   1.000
_cell.length_c   1.000
_cell.angle_alpha   90.00
_cell.angle_beta   90.00
_cell.angle_gamma   90.00
#
_symmetry.space_group_name_H-M   'P 1'
#
loop_
_entity.id
_entity.type
_entity.pdbx_description
1 polymer ?
#
loop_
_entity_poly.entity_id
_entity_poly.type
_entity_poly.pdbx_seq_one_letter_code
_entity_poly.pdbx_strand_id
1 'polypeptide(L)'
;DESTGTCGKRFSSINVDNTEDNRRDYRELLFTASLGDNISGVILYEETFYQKSKEGTVFPQLLKDRGIIPGIKVDKGVVPLAGTIGETTTQGLDGLAERCAQYYKDGARFAKWRSVLKIGSHTPSHLGMLENANVLARYATICQQNGLVPIVEPEVLPDGTHDLERAQEVTELVLSYTYKALSDHHVFLEGTLL
;
A
#
# COMPACT_ATOMS: atom_id res chain seq x y z
N ASP A 1 5.87 4.32 -3.38
CA ASP A 1 5.94 4.04 -1.92
C ASP A 1 6.87 2.87 -1.57
N GLU A 2 7.88 2.63 -2.40
CA GLU A 2 8.86 1.58 -2.18
C GLU A 2 9.60 1.83 -0.86
N SER A 3 9.61 0.81 0.01
CA SER A 3 10.45 0.83 1.21
C SER A 3 11.93 0.95 0.84
N THR A 4 12.77 1.33 1.80
CA THR A 4 14.23 1.47 1.60
C THR A 4 14.85 0.24 0.92
N GLY A 5 14.46 -0.97 1.34
CA GLY A 5 14.94 -2.22 0.74
C GLY A 5 14.41 -2.45 -0.69
N THR A 6 13.16 -2.09 -0.97
CA THR A 6 12.57 -2.23 -2.31
C THR A 6 13.17 -1.23 -3.29
N CYS A 7 13.34 0.03 -2.87
CA CYS A 7 14.01 1.06 -3.65
C CYS A 7 15.46 0.67 -3.95
N GLY A 8 16.17 0.08 -2.98
CA GLY A 8 17.53 -0.45 -3.17
C GLY A 8 17.61 -1.48 -4.30
N LYS A 9 16.68 -2.44 -4.36
CA LYS A 9 16.64 -3.42 -5.47
C LYS A 9 16.46 -2.76 -6.84
N ARG A 10 15.69 -1.67 -6.92
CA ARG A 10 15.52 -0.89 -8.16
C ARG A 10 16.80 -0.16 -8.53
N PHE A 11 17.44 0.49 -7.57
CA PHE A 11 18.70 1.21 -7.80
C PHE A 11 19.85 0.28 -8.18
N SER A 12 19.96 -0.89 -7.55
CA SER A 12 20.98 -1.89 -7.93
C SER A 12 20.85 -2.36 -9.38
N SER A 13 19.64 -2.42 -9.93
CA SER A 13 19.44 -2.81 -11.34
C SER A 13 20.01 -1.82 -12.36
N ILE A 14 20.31 -0.59 -11.92
CA ILE A 14 20.87 0.49 -12.73
C ILE A 14 22.20 1.02 -12.16
N ASN A 15 22.85 0.24 -11.28
CA ASN A 15 24.14 0.58 -10.64
C ASN A 15 24.13 1.92 -9.87
N VAL A 16 23.04 2.22 -9.16
CA VAL A 16 22.93 3.38 -8.26
C VAL A 16 22.99 2.92 -6.80
N ASP A 17 23.72 3.66 -5.96
CA ASP A 17 23.80 3.38 -4.53
C ASP A 17 22.50 3.76 -3.80
N ASN A 18 22.08 2.93 -2.83
CA ASN A 18 20.87 3.17 -2.04
C ASN A 18 21.11 4.14 -0.86
N THR A 19 21.53 5.36 -1.17
CA THR A 19 21.66 6.44 -0.18
C THR A 19 20.35 7.21 -0.02
N GLU A 20 20.17 7.88 1.13
CA GLU A 20 19.01 8.76 1.34
C GLU A 20 18.93 9.87 0.28
N ASP A 21 20.07 10.48 -0.05
CA ASP A 21 20.17 11.52 -1.08
C ASP A 21 19.70 11.02 -2.44
N ASN A 22 20.13 9.83 -2.87
CA ASN A 22 19.71 9.26 -4.15
C ASN A 22 18.21 8.93 -4.15
N ARG A 23 17.66 8.46 -3.01
CA ARG A 23 16.22 8.22 -2.88
C ARG A 23 15.43 9.52 -2.97
N ARG A 24 15.85 10.57 -2.25
CA ARG A 24 15.24 11.92 -2.34
C ARG A 24 15.32 12.43 -3.77
N ASP A 25 16.49 12.44 -4.39
CA ASP A 25 16.71 12.98 -5.74
C ASP A 25 15.85 12.25 -6.78
N TYR A 26 15.70 10.93 -6.65
CA TYR A 26 14.80 10.15 -7.51
C TYR A 26 13.33 10.54 -7.32
N ARG A 27 12.87 10.71 -6.08
CA ARG A 27 11.48 11.11 -5.80
C ARG A 27 11.21 12.53 -6.27
N GLU A 28 12.15 13.44 -6.03
CA GLU A 28 12.08 14.81 -6.50
C GLU A 28 12.01 14.88 -8.02
N LEU A 29 12.83 14.09 -8.73
CA LEU A 29 12.74 13.96 -10.19
C LEU A 29 11.33 13.55 -10.64
N LEU A 30 10.72 12.55 -10.00
CA LEU A 30 9.38 12.10 -10.34
C LEU A 30 8.33 13.19 -10.08
N PHE A 31 8.40 13.85 -8.92
CA PHE A 31 7.36 14.80 -8.50
C PHE A 31 7.49 16.17 -9.17
N THR A 32 8.65 16.46 -9.77
CA THR A 32 8.91 17.69 -10.53
C THR A 32 8.79 17.52 -12.04
N ALA A 33 8.64 16.29 -12.52
CA ALA A 33 8.37 16.02 -13.93
C ALA A 33 7.02 16.64 -14.37
N SER A 34 6.85 16.77 -15.69
CA SER A 34 5.57 17.20 -16.28
C SER A 34 4.57 16.04 -16.22
N LEU A 35 3.93 15.87 -15.06
CA LEU A 35 2.94 14.81 -14.83
C LEU A 35 1.60 15.08 -15.55
N GLY A 36 1.29 16.36 -15.82
CA GLY A 36 0.01 16.79 -16.40
C GLY A 36 -1.17 16.41 -15.50
N ASP A 37 -2.37 16.32 -16.09
CA ASP A 37 -3.60 15.96 -15.39
C ASP A 37 -3.79 14.44 -15.22
N ASN A 38 -2.73 13.64 -15.44
CA ASN A 38 -2.81 12.17 -15.48
C ASN A 38 -2.65 11.51 -14.11
N ILE A 39 -2.18 12.26 -13.09
CA ILE A 39 -1.87 11.73 -11.77
C ILE A 39 -2.72 12.44 -10.73
N SER A 40 -3.74 11.76 -10.20
CA SER A 40 -4.60 12.31 -9.15
C SER A 40 -3.99 12.20 -7.75
N GLY A 41 -3.15 11.21 -7.52
CA GLY A 41 -2.50 11.01 -6.22
C GLY A 41 -1.22 10.19 -6.31
N VAL A 42 -0.35 10.37 -5.31
CA VAL A 42 0.95 9.69 -5.21
C VAL A 42 1.10 9.05 -3.84
N ILE A 43 1.42 7.74 -3.82
CA ILE A 43 1.66 6.99 -2.58
C ILE A 43 3.12 7.13 -2.18
N LEU A 44 3.34 7.65 -0.97
CA LEU A 44 4.65 7.87 -0.39
C LEU A 44 4.98 6.79 0.64
N TYR A 45 6.27 6.48 0.77
CA TYR A 45 6.82 5.78 1.92
C TYR A 45 7.09 6.81 3.03
N GLU A 46 7.09 6.40 4.30
CA GLU A 46 7.24 7.32 5.45
C GLU A 46 8.49 8.19 5.37
N GLU A 47 9.63 7.64 4.94
CA GLU A 47 10.86 8.42 4.71
C GLU A 47 10.62 9.55 3.70
N THR A 48 10.02 9.23 2.54
CA THR A 48 9.70 10.22 1.51
C THR A 48 8.64 11.21 1.99
N PHE A 49 7.69 10.78 2.82
CA PHE A 49 6.62 11.64 3.31
C PHE A 49 7.15 12.83 4.13
N TYR A 50 8.25 12.64 4.85
CA TYR A 50 8.90 13.68 5.65
C TYR A 50 10.17 14.27 5.03
N GLN A 51 10.59 13.77 3.85
CA GLN A 51 11.68 14.36 3.09
C GLN A 51 11.28 15.70 2.47
N LYS A 52 12.32 16.47 2.16
CA LYS A 52 12.24 17.78 1.50
C LYS A 52 12.92 17.72 0.15
N SER A 53 12.43 18.51 -0.82
CA SER A 53 13.13 18.80 -2.06
C SER A 53 14.42 19.59 -1.81
N LYS A 54 15.26 19.77 -2.82
CA LYS A 54 16.47 20.60 -2.74
C LYS A 54 16.17 22.06 -2.37
N GLU A 55 14.98 22.55 -2.72
CA GLU A 55 14.49 23.88 -2.37
C GLU A 55 13.86 23.95 -0.96
N GLY A 56 13.86 22.84 -0.21
CA GLY A 56 13.42 22.79 1.18
C GLY A 56 11.93 22.56 1.39
N THR A 57 11.16 22.31 0.32
CA THR A 57 9.71 22.03 0.41
C THR A 57 9.46 20.57 0.74
N VAL A 58 8.63 20.27 1.74
CA VAL A 58 8.24 18.88 2.05
C VAL A 58 7.43 18.28 0.90
N PHE A 59 7.69 17.02 0.55
CA PHE A 59 7.07 16.41 -0.64
C PHE A 59 5.53 16.41 -0.65
N PRO A 60 4.81 16.18 0.47
CA PRO A 60 3.36 16.32 0.49
C PRO A 60 2.87 17.72 0.08
N GLN A 61 3.60 18.79 0.44
CA GLN A 61 3.27 20.14 0.02
C GLN A 61 3.56 20.34 -1.47
N LEU A 62 4.73 19.89 -1.95
CA LEU A 62 5.10 19.96 -3.36
C LEU A 62 4.09 19.25 -4.28
N LEU A 63 3.52 18.12 -3.84
CA LEU A 63 2.45 17.42 -4.57
C LEU A 63 1.15 18.22 -4.57
N LYS A 64 0.75 18.77 -3.41
CA LYS A 64 -0.47 19.59 -3.28
C LYS A 64 -0.43 20.84 -4.15
N ASP A 65 0.71 21.52 -4.20
CA ASP A 65 0.91 22.71 -5.05
C ASP A 65 0.75 22.40 -6.55
N ARG A 66 0.87 21.12 -6.91
CA ARG A 66 0.65 20.58 -8.26
C ARG A 66 -0.73 19.94 -8.44
N GLY A 67 -1.64 20.07 -7.48
CA GLY A 67 -2.97 19.46 -7.53
C GLY A 67 -2.99 17.94 -7.33
N ILE A 68 -1.89 17.35 -6.86
CA ILE A 68 -1.74 15.91 -6.64
C ILE A 68 -2.00 15.60 -5.16
N ILE A 69 -2.87 14.63 -4.91
CA ILE A 69 -3.22 14.22 -3.55
C ILE A 69 -2.08 13.36 -2.97
N PRO A 70 -1.50 13.70 -1.81
CA PRO A 70 -0.51 12.84 -1.16
C PRO A 70 -1.18 11.69 -0.41
N GLY A 71 -0.68 10.48 -0.65
CA GLY A 71 -1.05 9.26 0.05
C GLY A 71 0.13 8.66 0.79
N ILE A 72 -0.15 7.78 1.75
CA ILE A 72 0.87 7.19 2.63
C ILE A 72 0.71 5.68 2.73
N LYS A 73 1.80 4.94 2.56
CA LYS A 73 1.86 3.51 2.90
C LYS A 73 1.90 3.35 4.42
N VAL A 74 0.98 2.58 4.99
CA VAL A 74 0.88 2.44 6.47
C VAL A 74 1.04 1.02 6.99
N ASP A 75 1.10 0.02 6.10
CA ASP A 75 1.51 -1.34 6.45
C ASP A 75 3.02 -1.41 6.77
N LYS A 76 3.37 -2.36 7.63
CA LYS A 76 4.75 -2.66 8.05
C LYS A 76 5.31 -3.91 7.36
N GLY A 77 4.73 -4.29 6.22
CA GLY A 77 5.16 -5.43 5.42
C GLY A 77 4.54 -6.76 5.84
N VAL A 78 4.84 -7.77 5.03
CA VAL A 78 4.31 -9.13 5.16
C VAL A 78 5.16 -9.98 6.09
N VAL A 79 4.51 -10.88 6.83
CA VAL A 79 5.14 -11.90 7.67
C VAL A 79 4.56 -13.28 7.38
N PRO A 80 5.32 -14.37 7.57
CA PRO A 80 4.82 -15.71 7.35
C PRO A 80 3.61 -16.03 8.23
N LEU A 81 2.60 -16.67 7.65
CA LEU A 81 1.44 -17.17 8.38
C LEU A 81 1.73 -18.60 8.83
N ALA A 82 2.02 -18.79 10.13
CA ALA A 82 2.46 -20.08 10.65
C ALA A 82 1.42 -21.20 10.40
N GLY A 83 1.90 -22.40 10.04
CA GLY A 83 1.04 -23.54 9.71
C GLY A 83 0.48 -23.54 8.29
N THR A 84 0.86 -22.57 7.45
CA THR A 84 0.48 -22.50 6.03
C THR A 84 1.63 -22.82 5.09
N ILE A 85 1.34 -22.98 3.80
CA ILE A 85 2.33 -23.28 2.75
C ILE A 85 2.84 -21.97 2.15
N GLY A 86 3.79 -21.33 2.84
CA GLY A 86 4.47 -20.13 2.33
C GLY A 86 3.55 -18.91 2.14
N GLU A 87 2.39 -18.90 2.81
CA GLU A 87 1.47 -17.78 2.83
C GLU A 87 1.88 -16.73 3.88
N THR A 88 1.27 -15.56 3.78
CA THR A 88 1.62 -14.41 4.61
C THR A 88 0.39 -13.68 5.14
N THR A 89 0.56 -12.99 6.26
CA THR A 89 -0.31 -11.88 6.69
C THR A 89 0.49 -10.59 6.68
N THR A 90 -0.17 -9.44 6.81
CA THR A 90 0.48 -8.13 6.79
C THR A 90 0.41 -7.48 8.17
N GLN A 91 1.51 -6.88 8.63
CA GLN A 91 1.58 -6.21 9.92
C GLN A 91 1.35 -4.70 9.80
N GLY A 92 1.03 -4.07 10.93
CA GLY A 92 0.96 -2.61 11.04
C GLY A 92 -0.24 -2.05 11.80
N LEU A 93 -1.16 -2.89 12.29
CA LEU A 93 -2.36 -2.42 12.98
C LEU A 93 -2.04 -1.74 14.33
N ASP A 94 -1.00 -2.19 15.01
CA ASP A 94 -0.58 -1.60 16.29
C ASP A 94 -0.13 -0.14 16.09
N GLY A 95 -0.75 0.77 16.83
CA GLY A 95 -0.54 2.21 16.74
C GLY A 95 -0.97 2.84 15.41
N LEU A 96 -1.79 2.14 14.61
CA LEU A 96 -2.19 2.63 13.28
C LEU A 96 -3.06 3.87 13.38
N ALA A 97 -3.96 3.95 14.36
CA ALA A 97 -4.86 5.10 14.52
C ALA A 97 -4.07 6.39 14.76
N GLU A 98 -3.10 6.36 15.66
CA GLU A 98 -2.23 7.49 15.98
C GLU A 98 -1.40 7.92 14.76
N ARG A 99 -0.85 6.94 14.02
CA ARG A 99 -0.12 7.22 12.78
C ARG A 99 -1.02 7.84 11.72
N CYS A 100 -2.21 7.29 11.47
CA CYS A 100 -3.17 7.84 10.50
C CYS A 100 -3.59 9.27 10.88
N ALA A 101 -3.89 9.53 12.15
CA ALA A 101 -4.21 10.87 12.63
C ALA A 101 -3.05 11.85 12.38
N GLN A 102 -1.81 11.41 12.61
CA GLN A 102 -0.62 12.23 12.37
C GLN A 102 -0.41 12.48 10.87
N TYR A 103 -0.46 11.46 10.02
CA TYR A 103 -0.32 11.62 8.57
C TYR A 103 -1.41 12.51 7.98
N TYR A 104 -2.64 12.46 8.47
CA TYR A 104 -3.71 13.36 8.02
C TYR A 104 -3.38 14.83 8.34
N LYS A 105 -2.90 15.12 9.56
CA LYS A 105 -2.43 16.46 9.97
C LYS A 105 -1.28 16.93 9.09
N ASP A 106 -0.35 16.04 8.79
CA ASP A 106 0.84 16.31 7.99
C ASP A 106 0.55 16.36 6.48
N GLY A 107 -0.67 15.99 6.07
CA GLY A 107 -1.23 16.34 4.77
C GLY A 107 -1.71 15.19 3.91
N ALA A 108 -1.55 13.93 4.33
CA ALA A 108 -2.07 12.77 3.62
C ALA A 108 -3.60 12.80 3.55
N ARG A 109 -4.19 12.27 2.48
CA ARG A 109 -5.65 12.14 2.32
C ARG A 109 -6.12 10.73 1.99
N PHE A 110 -5.18 9.86 1.65
CA PHE A 110 -5.45 8.45 1.48
C PHE A 110 -4.27 7.62 1.99
N ALA A 111 -4.54 6.35 2.27
CA ALA A 111 -3.57 5.40 2.75
C ALA A 111 -3.51 4.19 1.83
N LYS A 112 -2.42 3.43 1.92
CA LYS A 112 -2.28 2.14 1.27
C LYS A 112 -1.91 1.05 2.27
N TRP A 113 -2.52 -0.12 2.11
CA TRP A 113 -2.14 -1.34 2.80
C TRP A 113 -2.11 -2.51 1.83
N ARG A 114 -0.95 -3.15 1.69
CA ARG A 114 -0.78 -4.30 0.80
C ARG A 114 -0.85 -5.63 1.53
N SER A 115 -1.77 -6.48 1.12
CA SER A 115 -1.82 -7.90 1.46
C SER A 115 -1.43 -8.74 0.25
N VAL A 116 -0.83 -9.90 0.49
CA VAL A 116 -0.24 -10.74 -0.57
C VAL A 116 -0.76 -12.15 -0.47
N LEU A 117 -1.32 -12.64 -1.56
CA LEU A 117 -1.82 -14.01 -1.71
C LEU A 117 -1.13 -14.69 -2.89
N LYS A 118 -0.88 -15.99 -2.78
CA LYS A 118 -0.15 -16.78 -3.79
C LYS A 118 -1.04 -17.85 -4.38
N ILE A 119 -1.00 -18.00 -5.69
CA ILE A 119 -1.67 -19.10 -6.38
C ILE A 119 -0.75 -20.32 -6.37
N GLY A 120 -1.27 -21.44 -5.87
CA GLY A 120 -0.59 -22.73 -5.87
C GLY A 120 -1.60 -23.87 -5.86
N SER A 121 -1.12 -25.10 -5.75
CA SER A 121 -1.99 -26.28 -5.68
C SER A 121 -2.90 -26.28 -4.45
N HIS A 122 -2.48 -25.63 -3.37
CA HIS A 122 -3.21 -25.55 -2.09
C HIS A 122 -3.32 -24.11 -1.56
N THR A 123 -2.96 -23.11 -2.36
CA THR A 123 -2.97 -21.69 -1.97
C THR A 123 -3.72 -20.83 -3.01
N PRO A 124 -4.38 -19.74 -2.59
CA PRO A 124 -4.51 -19.29 -1.21
C PRO A 124 -5.42 -20.22 -0.39
N SER A 125 -5.04 -20.51 0.84
CA SER A 125 -5.86 -21.31 1.75
C SER A 125 -7.02 -20.48 2.27
N HIS A 126 -8.03 -21.14 2.83
CA HIS A 126 -9.11 -20.45 3.54
C HIS A 126 -8.58 -19.54 4.66
N LEU A 127 -7.57 -20.00 5.41
CA LEU A 127 -6.93 -19.20 6.46
C LEU A 127 -6.23 -17.97 5.87
N GLY A 128 -5.46 -18.14 4.78
CA GLY A 128 -4.77 -17.05 4.11
C GLY A 128 -5.72 -15.97 3.58
N MET A 129 -6.85 -16.36 2.97
CA MET A 129 -7.89 -15.42 2.52
C MET A 129 -8.57 -14.71 3.69
N LEU A 130 -9.00 -15.46 4.71
CA LEU A 130 -9.70 -14.91 5.87
C LEU A 130 -8.84 -13.91 6.65
N GLU A 131 -7.58 -14.26 6.90
CA GLU A 131 -6.65 -13.42 7.66
C GLU A 131 -6.37 -12.10 6.93
N ASN A 132 -6.02 -12.15 5.64
CA ASN A 132 -5.73 -10.94 4.87
C ASN A 132 -6.96 -10.05 4.70
N ALA A 133 -8.14 -10.64 4.48
CA ALA A 133 -9.40 -9.89 4.40
C ALA A 133 -9.72 -9.16 5.73
N ASN A 134 -9.58 -9.84 6.86
CA ASN A 134 -9.81 -9.23 8.19
C ASN A 134 -8.83 -8.09 8.48
N VAL A 135 -7.54 -8.28 8.18
CA VAL A 135 -6.52 -7.24 8.40
C VAL A 135 -6.81 -6.01 7.53
N LEU A 136 -7.14 -6.20 6.26
CA LEU A 136 -7.52 -5.11 5.35
C LEU A 136 -8.77 -4.36 5.85
N ALA A 137 -9.78 -5.06 6.34
CA ALA A 137 -10.99 -4.44 6.85
C ALA A 137 -10.78 -3.64 8.15
N ARG A 138 -9.95 -4.15 9.07
CA ARG A 138 -9.52 -3.42 10.27
C ARG A 138 -8.72 -2.17 9.90
N TYR A 139 -7.77 -2.30 8.98
CA TYR A 139 -6.99 -1.19 8.44
C TYR A 139 -7.92 -0.11 7.84
N ALA A 140 -8.85 -0.50 6.98
CA ALA A 140 -9.74 0.41 6.28
C ALA A 140 -10.59 1.23 7.27
N THR A 141 -11.16 0.56 8.28
CA THR A 141 -11.94 1.22 9.34
C THR A 141 -11.11 2.24 10.10
N ILE A 142 -9.88 1.88 10.49
CA ILE A 142 -8.97 2.80 11.22
C ILE A 142 -8.60 4.00 10.35
N CYS A 143 -8.37 3.81 9.05
CA CYS A 143 -8.11 4.92 8.13
C CYS A 143 -9.30 5.87 8.03
N GLN A 144 -10.51 5.35 7.85
CA GLN A 144 -11.73 6.15 7.75
C GLN A 144 -12.01 6.94 9.04
N GLN A 145 -11.80 6.33 10.20
CA GLN A 145 -11.90 7.00 11.51
C GLN A 145 -10.96 8.21 11.65
N ASN A 146 -9.85 8.21 10.91
CA ASN A 146 -8.83 9.24 10.94
C ASN A 146 -8.77 10.09 9.66
N GLY A 147 -9.81 10.03 8.81
CA GLY A 147 -9.96 10.89 7.63
C GLY A 147 -9.12 10.50 6.41
N LEU A 148 -8.56 9.29 6.37
CA LEU A 148 -7.82 8.78 5.20
C LEU A 148 -8.70 7.81 4.42
N VAL A 149 -8.80 8.03 3.10
CA VAL A 149 -9.38 7.03 2.17
C VAL A 149 -8.45 5.81 2.12
N PRO A 150 -8.90 4.60 2.49
CA PRO A 150 -8.06 3.41 2.39
C PRO A 150 -8.08 2.84 0.97
N ILE A 151 -6.89 2.64 0.39
CA ILE A 151 -6.69 1.73 -0.73
C ILE A 151 -6.54 0.33 -0.16
N VAL A 152 -7.49 -0.53 -0.48
CA VAL A 152 -7.56 -1.93 -0.05
C VAL A 152 -6.88 -2.78 -1.12
N GLU A 153 -5.67 -3.29 -0.86
CA GLU A 153 -4.87 -3.98 -1.90
C GLU A 153 -4.66 -5.47 -1.53
N PRO A 154 -5.61 -6.37 -1.87
CA PRO A 154 -5.45 -7.81 -1.74
C PRO A 154 -4.75 -8.40 -2.97
N GLU A 155 -3.45 -8.19 -3.11
CA GLU A 155 -2.70 -8.60 -4.30
C GLU A 155 -2.59 -10.12 -4.42
N VAL A 156 -3.18 -10.67 -5.48
CA VAL A 156 -2.97 -12.05 -5.91
C VAL A 156 -1.76 -12.07 -6.84
N LEU A 157 -0.67 -12.71 -6.41
CA LEU A 157 0.57 -12.74 -7.17
C LEU A 157 0.45 -13.57 -8.45
N PRO A 158 1.04 -13.10 -9.57
CA PRO A 158 1.04 -13.83 -10.84
C PRO A 158 2.08 -14.97 -10.88
N ASP A 159 2.93 -15.11 -9.86
CA ASP A 159 3.95 -16.15 -9.80
C ASP A 159 3.34 -17.56 -9.89
N GLY A 160 3.87 -18.40 -10.77
CA GLY A 160 3.49 -19.80 -10.91
C GLY A 160 3.31 -20.24 -12.35
N THR A 161 2.66 -21.39 -12.54
CA THR A 161 2.36 -22.00 -13.85
C THR A 161 0.86 -22.19 -14.07
N HIS A 162 0.03 -21.44 -13.33
CA HIS A 162 -1.43 -21.48 -13.46
C HIS A 162 -1.88 -20.76 -14.74
N ASP A 163 -3.06 -21.11 -15.23
CA ASP A 163 -3.69 -20.44 -16.37
C ASP A 163 -4.51 -19.22 -15.94
N LEU A 164 -5.07 -18.52 -16.93
CA LEU A 164 -5.86 -17.31 -16.70
C LEU A 164 -7.16 -17.62 -15.93
N GLU A 165 -7.78 -18.76 -16.23
CA GLU A 165 -9.00 -19.24 -15.60
C GLU A 165 -8.79 -19.43 -14.10
N ARG A 166 -7.66 -20.04 -13.71
CA ARG A 166 -7.30 -20.18 -12.29
C ARG A 166 -6.99 -18.84 -11.63
N ALA A 167 -6.33 -17.92 -12.33
CA ALA A 167 -6.08 -16.57 -11.81
C ALA A 167 -7.39 -15.83 -11.53
N GLN A 168 -8.33 -15.89 -12.48
CA GLN A 168 -9.67 -15.31 -12.33
C GLN A 168 -10.42 -15.91 -11.14
N GLU A 169 -10.48 -17.24 -11.04
CA GLU A 169 -11.15 -17.95 -9.94
C GLU A 169 -10.61 -17.50 -8.57
N VAL A 170 -9.28 -17.44 -8.42
CA VAL A 170 -8.66 -17.01 -7.17
C VAL A 170 -8.96 -15.54 -6.88
N THR A 171 -8.89 -14.66 -7.87
CA THR A 171 -9.23 -13.25 -7.70
C THR A 171 -10.68 -13.07 -7.26
N GLU A 172 -11.64 -13.77 -7.87
CA GLU A 172 -13.06 -13.72 -7.49
C GLU A 172 -13.27 -14.14 -6.02
N LEU A 173 -12.62 -15.22 -5.59
CA LEU A 173 -12.66 -15.68 -4.21
C LEU A 173 -12.05 -14.65 -3.26
N VAL A 174 -10.83 -14.18 -3.53
CA VAL A 174 -10.13 -13.21 -2.67
C VAL A 174 -10.91 -11.92 -2.52
N LEU A 175 -11.49 -11.39 -3.60
CA LEU A 175 -12.32 -10.18 -3.55
C LEU A 175 -13.62 -10.42 -2.77
N SER A 176 -14.24 -11.59 -2.92
CA SER A 176 -15.44 -11.95 -2.16
C SER A 176 -15.19 -11.97 -0.65
N TYR A 177 -14.08 -12.57 -0.21
CA TYR A 177 -13.68 -12.56 1.21
C TYR A 177 -13.38 -11.14 1.69
N THR A 178 -12.67 -10.35 0.87
CA THR A 178 -12.30 -8.97 1.18
C THR A 178 -13.55 -8.10 1.39
N TYR A 179 -14.46 -8.04 0.43
CA TYR A 179 -15.66 -7.21 0.55
C TYR A 179 -16.63 -7.69 1.64
N LYS A 180 -16.71 -9.00 1.89
CA LYS A 180 -17.47 -9.51 3.05
C LYS A 180 -16.88 -9.00 4.35
N ALA A 181 -15.55 -9.04 4.51
CA ALA A 181 -14.89 -8.50 5.70
C ALA A 181 -15.06 -6.97 5.82
N LEU A 182 -14.95 -6.22 4.71
CA LEU A 182 -15.24 -4.77 4.72
C LEU A 182 -16.66 -4.48 5.23
N SER A 183 -17.64 -5.24 4.77
CA SER A 183 -19.02 -5.14 5.26
C SER A 183 -19.16 -5.48 6.75
N ASP A 184 -18.49 -6.54 7.21
CA ASP A 184 -18.54 -6.97 8.62
C ASP A 184 -17.91 -5.95 9.57
N HIS A 185 -16.92 -5.21 9.08
CA HIS A 185 -16.27 -4.12 9.81
C HIS A 185 -16.96 -2.76 9.63
N HIS A 186 -18.10 -2.71 8.94
CA HIS A 186 -18.88 -1.49 8.70
C HIS A 186 -18.09 -0.40 7.96
N VAL A 187 -17.21 -0.81 7.04
CA VAL A 187 -16.44 0.12 6.22
C VAL A 187 -17.38 0.86 5.25
N PHE A 188 -17.24 2.19 5.18
CA PHE A 188 -17.99 3.04 4.26
C PHE A 188 -17.43 2.91 2.84
N LEU A 189 -18.03 2.07 1.99
CA LEU A 189 -17.45 1.66 0.71
C LEU A 189 -17.23 2.82 -0.27
N GLU A 190 -18.12 3.81 -0.31
CA GLU A 190 -18.00 5.00 -1.16
C GLU A 190 -16.77 5.85 -0.82
N GLY A 191 -16.20 5.67 0.38
CA GLY A 191 -14.95 6.26 0.83
C GLY A 191 -13.77 5.30 0.79
N THR A 192 -13.73 4.32 -0.12
CA THR A 192 -12.62 3.37 -0.31
C THR A 192 -12.16 3.31 -1.77
N LEU A 193 -10.99 2.70 -1.98
CA LEU A 193 -10.48 2.30 -3.30
C LEU A 193 -10.00 0.84 -3.24
N LEU A 194 -10.03 0.14 -4.37
CA LEU A 194 -9.48 -1.19 -4.59
C LEU A 194 -8.40 -1.13 -5.67
#